data_AF-A0A2K5C8W9-F1
#
_entry.id   AF-A0A2K5C8W9-F1
#
_cell.length_a   1.000
_cell.length_b   1.000
_cell.length_c   1.000
_cell.angle_alpha   90.00
_cell.angle_beta   90.00
_cell.angle_gamma   90.00
#
_symmetry.space_group_name_H-M   'P 1'
#
loop_
_entity.id
_entity.type
_entity.pdbx_description
1 polymer ?
#
loop_
_entity_poly.entity_id
_entity_poly.type
_entity_poly.pdbx_seq_one_letter_code
_entity_poly.pdbx_strand_id
1 'polypeptide(L)'
;MALLVRVLRNQSSISQWVPVCSRLIPMSPTQGQWGRALSGTSQWPWISHSRACDGSEQIPGIDIQLSRKYHDTHKLLTTKDSPQPVEEKVGALTKIIEAMGFTGPLKYSKWKIKIAALRMYTSCVEKTDFEEFFLRCQMPDTFNSWFLITLLHVWMCLVRMKQEGRSGKYMCRIIVHFMWEDVQQRGRVMGVNPYILKKNMILMTDNFYAAILGYDEGILSDDHGLAAALWRTFFNRKCEDPRHLELLVEYVRKQMQYLDSINGEDLLLTGEVSWRPLVEKNPQSILKPHSPTYNDEGL
;
A
#
# COMPACT_ATOMS: atom_id res chain seq x y z
N MET A 1 -0.65 -18.67 15.04
CA MET A 1 0.23 -18.86 16.25
C MET A 1 1.01 -20.17 16.27
N ALA A 2 0.41 -21.34 15.99
CA ALA A 2 1.09 -22.63 16.14
C ALA A 2 2.31 -22.88 15.22
N LEU A 3 2.38 -22.21 14.05
CA LEU A 3 3.44 -22.42 13.06
C LEU A 3 4.82 -21.86 13.47
N LEU A 4 4.87 -20.81 14.31
CA LEU A 4 6.13 -20.15 14.71
C LEU A 4 7.09 -21.05 15.51
N VAL A 5 6.59 -22.14 16.11
CA VAL A 5 7.41 -23.04 16.94
C VAL A 5 8.22 -24.05 16.12
N ARG A 6 7.85 -24.31 14.85
CA ARG A 6 8.56 -25.29 14.00
C ARG A 6 9.81 -24.70 13.33
N VAL A 7 9.75 -23.46 12.86
CA VAL A 7 10.88 -22.80 12.15
C VAL A 7 12.06 -22.55 13.08
N LEU A 8 11.81 -22.13 14.33
CA LEU A 8 12.84 -21.73 15.29
C LEU A 8 13.71 -22.87 15.85
N ARG A 9 13.50 -24.13 15.45
CA ARG A 9 14.22 -25.28 16.02
C ARG A 9 15.47 -25.72 15.22
N ASN A 10 15.63 -25.31 13.95
CA ASN A 10 16.55 -26.01 13.04
C ASN A 10 17.55 -25.13 12.25
N GLN A 11 17.81 -23.89 12.66
CA GLN A 11 18.91 -23.07 12.09
C GLN A 11 19.74 -22.37 13.18
N SER A 12 20.75 -23.07 13.69
CA SER A 12 21.75 -22.52 14.59
C SER A 12 22.95 -21.95 13.80
N SER A 13 22.73 -20.88 13.03
CA SER A 13 23.81 -20.10 12.40
C SER A 13 23.46 -18.61 12.39
N ILE A 14 24.13 -17.82 13.24
CA ILE A 14 23.88 -16.38 13.36
C ILE A 14 24.58 -15.65 12.21
N SER A 15 23.84 -15.39 11.13
CA SER A 15 24.29 -14.52 10.05
C SER A 15 24.18 -13.05 10.47
N GLN A 16 25.33 -12.42 10.70
CA GLN A 16 25.42 -11.03 11.13
C GLN A 16 25.01 -10.07 9.99
N TRP A 17 24.00 -9.23 10.22
CA TRP A 17 23.48 -8.30 9.21
C TRP A 17 24.50 -7.19 8.89
N VAL A 18 24.97 -7.11 7.64
CA VAL A 18 25.85 -6.05 7.13
C VAL A 18 25.21 -5.37 5.92
N PRO A 19 25.08 -4.02 5.89
CA PRO A 19 24.55 -3.30 4.74
C PRO A 19 25.60 -3.13 3.63
N VAL A 20 25.32 -3.69 2.45
CA VAL A 20 26.13 -3.69 1.22
C VAL A 20 25.13 -3.51 0.06
N CYS A 21 25.24 -2.62 -0.93
CA CYS A 21 26.26 -1.68 -1.46
C CYS A 21 25.53 -0.38 -1.90
N SER A 22 26.13 0.70 -2.43
CA SER A 22 27.44 1.38 -2.24
C SER A 22 27.46 2.63 -3.15
N ARG A 23 28.14 3.71 -2.74
CA ARG A 23 28.71 4.73 -3.65
C ARG A 23 29.92 5.41 -3.00
N LEU A 24 31.12 4.94 -3.31
CA LEU A 24 32.36 5.71 -3.24
C LEU A 24 33.22 5.42 -4.48
N ILE A 25 33.96 6.42 -4.93
CA ILE A 25 34.79 6.40 -6.14
C ILE A 25 36.20 5.89 -5.76
N PRO A 26 36.92 5.17 -6.64
CA PRO A 26 38.27 4.70 -6.33
C PRO A 26 39.24 5.86 -6.04
N MET A 27 40.03 5.72 -4.98
CA MET A 27 41.20 6.55 -4.68
C MET A 27 42.40 5.61 -4.53
N SER A 28 43.36 5.70 -5.46
CA SER A 28 44.61 4.97 -5.42
C SER A 28 45.68 5.73 -4.62
N PRO A 29 46.48 5.08 -3.77
CA PRO A 29 47.49 5.75 -2.97
C PRO A 29 48.84 5.86 -3.71
N THR A 30 49.36 7.08 -3.88
CA THR A 30 50.81 7.32 -3.98
C THR A 30 51.19 8.73 -3.52
N GLN A 31 52.33 8.82 -2.87
CA GLN A 31 52.97 10.04 -2.36
C GLN A 31 53.85 10.66 -3.47
N GLY A 32 53.72 11.97 -3.76
CA GLY A 32 54.62 12.63 -4.72
C GLY A 32 54.30 14.09 -5.05
N GLN A 33 55.26 14.97 -4.73
CA GLN A 33 55.61 16.28 -5.34
C GLN A 33 54.53 17.09 -6.10
N TRP A 34 54.29 18.33 -5.66
CA TRP A 34 53.73 19.40 -6.50
C TRP A 34 54.83 20.30 -7.07
N GLY A 35 54.83 20.54 -8.39
CA GLY A 35 55.84 21.35 -9.05
C GLY A 35 55.41 21.93 -10.40
N ARG A 36 55.17 23.26 -10.41
CA ARG A 36 55.20 24.22 -11.54
C ARG A 36 54.60 23.80 -12.91
N ALA A 37 53.44 24.40 -13.20
CA ALA A 37 53.20 25.40 -14.27
C ALA A 37 53.57 25.13 -15.76
N LEU A 38 52.69 25.66 -16.64
CA LEU A 38 52.80 26.07 -18.07
C LEU A 38 51.56 25.55 -18.85
N SER A 39 51.03 26.16 -19.91
CA SER A 39 50.70 27.57 -20.24
C SER A 39 50.18 27.64 -21.69
N GLY A 40 49.16 28.46 -21.99
CA GLY A 40 48.67 28.74 -23.37
C GLY A 40 47.17 28.43 -23.54
N THR A 41 46.27 29.35 -23.89
CA THR A 41 46.11 30.15 -25.15
C THR A 41 45.81 29.29 -26.37
N SER A 42 44.78 29.54 -27.20
CA SER A 42 43.70 30.57 -27.23
C SER A 42 42.53 30.00 -28.09
N GLN A 43 41.31 30.54 -28.23
CA GLN A 43 40.90 31.88 -28.69
C GLN A 43 39.44 32.22 -28.28
N TRP A 44 39.18 33.52 -28.10
CA TRP A 44 37.84 34.16 -28.23
C TRP A 44 37.90 35.13 -29.44
N PRO A 45 36.76 35.46 -30.07
CA PRO A 45 36.03 36.74 -29.85
C PRO A 45 34.54 36.45 -29.52
N TRP A 46 33.52 37.33 -29.46
CA TRP A 46 33.20 38.78 -29.30
C TRP A 46 31.64 38.82 -29.20
N ILE A 47 30.88 39.79 -28.67
CA ILE A 47 31.06 41.04 -27.88
C ILE A 47 29.69 41.24 -27.15
N SER A 48 29.60 41.62 -25.86
CA SER A 48 29.36 42.97 -25.28
C SER A 48 28.18 43.76 -25.91
N HIS A 49 27.43 44.65 -25.26
CA HIS A 49 27.50 45.43 -24.00
C HIS A 49 26.04 45.72 -23.52
N SER A 50 25.72 46.41 -22.40
CA SER A 50 26.17 46.40 -21.00
C SER A 50 25.50 47.57 -20.24
N ARG A 51 25.29 47.45 -18.92
CA ARG A 51 24.92 48.53 -17.97
C ARG A 51 23.51 49.15 -18.09
N ALA A 52 23.14 49.85 -17.02
CA ALA A 52 21.82 50.41 -16.73
C ALA A 52 21.94 51.91 -16.41
N CYS A 53 20.81 52.62 -16.40
CA CYS A 53 20.63 53.81 -15.58
C CYS A 53 19.14 54.05 -15.24
N ASP A 54 18.98 54.88 -14.21
CA ASP A 54 17.79 55.33 -13.49
C ASP A 54 16.64 55.92 -14.35
N GLY A 55 15.41 55.96 -13.81
CA GLY A 55 14.24 56.59 -14.45
C GLY A 55 12.87 56.12 -13.90
N SER A 56 12.05 57.07 -13.44
CA SER A 56 10.74 56.84 -12.79
C SER A 56 9.54 56.94 -13.73
N GLU A 57 8.39 56.32 -13.38
CA GLU A 57 7.16 57.04 -12.94
C GLU A 57 5.95 56.13 -12.57
N GLN A 58 5.27 56.50 -11.47
CA GLN A 58 3.83 56.42 -11.12
C GLN A 58 2.98 55.15 -11.48
N ILE A 59 2.53 54.30 -10.52
CA ILE A 59 1.42 54.46 -9.52
C ILE A 59 0.00 54.17 -10.12
N PRO A 60 -0.97 53.54 -9.41
CA PRO A 60 -1.00 53.06 -8.01
C PRO A 60 -1.24 51.55 -7.82
N GLY A 61 -0.84 51.03 -6.65
CA GLY A 61 -1.52 49.92 -5.97
C GLY A 61 -2.15 50.44 -4.67
N ILE A 62 -3.25 49.82 -4.21
CA ILE A 62 -3.89 50.16 -2.93
C ILE A 62 -3.74 48.99 -1.95
N ASP A 63 -2.94 49.20 -0.91
CA ASP A 63 -2.91 48.42 0.32
C ASP A 63 -4.16 48.74 1.17
N ILE A 64 -4.55 47.83 2.06
CA ILE A 64 -5.06 48.17 3.40
C ILE A 64 -5.05 46.94 4.32
N GLN A 65 -4.47 47.14 5.50
CA GLN A 65 -4.37 46.17 6.58
C GLN A 65 -5.73 45.68 7.10
N LEU A 66 -5.84 44.38 7.39
CA LEU A 66 -6.94 43.84 8.19
C LEU A 66 -6.70 44.09 9.70
N SER A 67 -7.08 45.27 10.20
CA SER A 67 -7.00 45.58 11.63
C SER A 67 -8.24 45.07 12.40
N ARG A 68 -8.03 44.61 13.65
CA ARG A 68 -9.11 44.14 14.53
C ARG A 68 -9.95 45.29 15.09
N LYS A 69 -11.27 45.09 15.19
CA LYS A 69 -12.07 45.53 16.35
C LYS A 69 -13.30 44.66 16.56
N TYR A 70 -13.59 44.34 17.81
CA TYR A 70 -14.88 43.78 18.23
C TYR A 70 -15.85 44.93 18.49
N HIS A 71 -17.12 44.74 18.12
CA HIS A 71 -18.22 45.49 18.71
C HIS A 71 -19.35 44.53 19.07
N ASP A 72 -19.67 44.50 20.36
CA ASP A 72 -20.84 43.84 20.94
C ASP A 72 -22.05 44.79 20.84
N THR A 73 -23.26 44.24 20.66
CA THR A 73 -24.52 44.96 20.85
C THR A 73 -25.63 43.97 21.18
N HIS A 74 -25.88 43.78 22.46
CA HIS A 74 -27.10 43.13 22.97
C HIS A 74 -28.38 43.80 22.42
N LYS A 75 -29.30 43.00 21.86
CA LYS A 75 -30.74 43.22 22.02
C LYS A 75 -31.46 41.91 22.32
N LEU A 76 -32.08 41.86 23.51
CA LEU A 76 -32.98 40.80 23.92
C LEU A 76 -34.38 41.10 23.38
N LEU A 77 -35.09 40.09 22.87
CA LEU A 77 -36.52 40.19 22.63
C LEU A 77 -37.16 38.82 22.90
N THR A 78 -38.07 38.79 23.87
CA THR A 78 -38.70 37.57 24.37
C THR A 78 -40.06 37.34 23.75
N THR A 79 -40.27 36.18 23.15
CA THR A 79 -41.59 35.53 23.09
C THR A 79 -41.40 34.02 23.31
N LYS A 80 -42.45 33.37 23.79
CA LYS A 80 -42.40 32.05 24.41
C LYS A 80 -43.52 31.20 23.82
N ASP A 81 -43.16 30.09 23.16
CA ASP A 81 -44.08 28.98 22.94
C ASP A 81 -43.34 27.64 22.76
N SER A 82 -44.08 26.55 22.90
CA SER A 82 -43.57 25.18 23.08
C SER A 82 -43.65 24.32 21.79
N PRO A 83 -43.11 23.08 21.77
CA PRO A 83 -42.42 22.58 20.59
C PRO A 83 -43.32 21.87 19.58
N GLN A 84 -42.96 22.02 18.30
CA GLN A 84 -43.22 20.99 17.29
C GLN A 84 -41.91 20.29 16.92
N PRO A 85 -41.93 18.97 16.65
CA PRO A 85 -40.78 18.29 16.09
C PRO A 85 -40.58 18.79 14.66
N VAL A 86 -39.52 19.57 14.45
CA VAL A 86 -39.05 19.88 13.09
C VAL A 86 -38.56 18.56 12.51
N GLU A 87 -39.33 17.95 11.62
CA GLU A 87 -38.83 16.87 10.77
C GLU A 87 -37.62 17.40 10.02
N GLU A 88 -36.44 16.90 10.39
CA GLU A 88 -35.19 17.25 9.75
C GLU A 88 -35.25 16.74 8.31
N LYS A 89 -35.64 17.62 7.37
CA LYS A 89 -35.79 17.30 5.95
C LYS A 89 -34.42 16.99 5.35
N VAL A 90 -34.01 15.72 5.50
CA VAL A 90 -32.80 15.12 4.95
C VAL A 90 -32.63 15.60 3.51
N GLY A 91 -31.66 16.50 3.32
CA GLY A 91 -31.57 17.31 2.12
C GLY A 91 -31.44 16.46 0.86
N ALA A 92 -31.89 16.97 -0.28
CA ALA A 92 -31.79 16.25 -1.55
C ALA A 92 -30.35 15.78 -1.84
N LEU A 93 -29.36 16.62 -1.49
CA LEU A 93 -27.94 16.26 -1.54
C LEU A 93 -27.59 15.06 -0.63
N THR A 94 -28.05 15.04 0.63
CA THR A 94 -27.85 13.91 1.55
C THR A 94 -28.49 12.63 1.02
N LYS A 95 -29.70 12.71 0.44
CA LYS A 95 -30.37 11.55 -0.19
C LYS A 95 -29.61 11.03 -1.42
N ILE A 96 -28.98 11.92 -2.20
CA ILE A 96 -28.10 11.52 -3.31
C ILE A 96 -26.82 10.85 -2.79
N ILE A 97 -26.18 11.41 -1.75
CA ILE A 97 -24.98 10.84 -1.12
C ILE A 97 -25.28 9.49 -0.44
N GLU A 98 -26.48 9.32 0.12
CA GLU A 98 -26.99 8.05 0.66
C GLU A 98 -27.27 7.02 -0.44
N ALA A 99 -27.95 7.41 -1.52
CA ALA A 99 -28.18 6.56 -2.69
C ALA A 99 -26.87 6.14 -3.40
N MET A 100 -25.82 6.98 -3.35
CA MET A 100 -24.46 6.64 -3.78
C MET A 100 -23.66 5.82 -2.74
N GLY A 101 -24.25 5.45 -1.60
CA GLY A 101 -23.64 4.63 -0.54
C GLY A 101 -22.61 5.36 0.35
N PHE A 102 -22.41 6.67 0.16
CA PHE A 102 -21.45 7.48 0.90
C PHE A 102 -21.92 7.86 2.32
N THR A 103 -23.24 7.94 2.56
CA THR A 103 -23.82 8.17 3.91
C THR A 103 -24.98 7.23 4.18
N GLY A 104 -24.72 6.10 4.86
CA GLY A 104 -25.74 5.15 5.30
C GLY A 104 -25.18 4.15 6.33
N PRO A 105 -25.99 3.20 6.83
CA PRO A 105 -25.51 2.10 7.67
C PRO A 105 -24.57 1.15 6.88
N LEU A 106 -23.83 0.30 7.61
CA LEU A 106 -23.12 -0.84 7.00
C LEU A 106 -24.08 -2.01 6.83
N LYS A 107 -23.96 -2.79 5.74
CA LYS A 107 -24.83 -3.96 5.47
C LYS A 107 -24.77 -5.02 6.58
N TYR A 108 -23.61 -5.12 7.24
CA TYR A 108 -23.39 -5.99 8.40
C TYR A 108 -22.75 -5.22 9.55
N SER A 109 -22.85 -5.72 10.77
CA SER A 109 -22.27 -5.05 11.95
C SER A 109 -20.75 -4.95 11.86
N LYS A 110 -20.18 -3.87 12.40
CA LYS A 110 -18.73 -3.60 12.39
C LYS A 110 -17.90 -4.77 12.93
N TRP A 111 -18.43 -5.50 13.93
CA TRP A 111 -17.76 -6.65 14.53
C TRP A 111 -17.73 -7.89 13.62
N LYS A 112 -18.84 -8.21 12.92
CA LYS A 112 -18.85 -9.28 11.91
C LYS A 112 -17.82 -9.00 10.81
N ILE A 113 -17.83 -7.79 10.24
CA ILE A 113 -16.87 -7.38 9.22
C ILE A 113 -15.42 -7.38 9.77
N LYS A 114 -15.20 -7.07 11.05
CA LYS A 114 -13.87 -7.17 11.69
C LYS A 114 -13.39 -8.62 11.83
N ILE A 115 -14.28 -9.58 12.12
CA ILE A 115 -13.93 -11.01 12.14
C ILE A 115 -13.59 -11.50 10.73
N ALA A 116 -14.42 -11.17 9.74
CA ALA A 116 -14.14 -11.50 8.34
C ALA A 116 -12.80 -10.89 7.87
N ALA A 117 -12.54 -9.61 8.16
CA ALA A 117 -11.28 -8.95 7.83
C ALA A 117 -10.06 -9.62 8.49
N LEU A 118 -10.19 -10.12 9.73
CA LEU A 118 -9.14 -10.86 10.40
C LEU A 118 -8.88 -12.20 9.70
N ARG A 119 -9.94 -12.98 9.43
CA ARG A 119 -9.82 -14.28 8.74
C ARG A 119 -9.23 -14.13 7.33
N MET A 120 -9.62 -13.09 6.60
CA MET A 120 -9.07 -12.78 5.29
C MET A 120 -7.59 -12.43 5.38
N TYR A 121 -7.19 -11.57 6.32
CA TYR A 121 -5.77 -11.28 6.56
C TYR A 121 -5.00 -12.55 6.98
N THR A 122 -5.53 -13.37 7.89
CA THR A 122 -4.93 -14.65 8.29
C THR A 122 -4.73 -15.57 7.09
N SER A 123 -5.66 -15.62 6.12
CA SER A 123 -5.47 -16.41 4.91
C SER A 123 -4.28 -15.92 4.06
N CYS A 124 -3.99 -14.62 4.02
CA CYS A 124 -2.81 -14.07 3.33
C CYS A 124 -1.46 -14.46 3.97
N VAL A 125 -1.45 -14.95 5.23
CA VAL A 125 -0.21 -15.23 5.99
C VAL A 125 -0.09 -16.64 6.59
N GLU A 126 -1.19 -17.39 6.71
CA GLU A 126 -1.20 -18.80 7.17
C GLU A 126 -1.72 -19.78 6.09
N LYS A 127 -2.32 -19.32 4.97
CA LYS A 127 -2.74 -20.17 3.83
C LYS A 127 -1.95 -19.95 2.52
N THR A 128 -0.96 -19.08 2.50
CA THR A 128 -0.07 -18.85 1.35
C THR A 128 1.20 -19.70 1.48
N ASP A 129 1.62 -20.36 0.40
CA ASP A 129 2.85 -21.14 0.33
C ASP A 129 4.08 -20.23 0.10
N PHE A 130 4.59 -19.62 1.18
CA PHE A 130 5.75 -18.73 1.11
C PHE A 130 7.03 -19.45 0.64
N GLU A 131 7.17 -20.76 0.85
CA GLU A 131 8.36 -21.52 0.48
C GLU A 131 8.46 -21.69 -1.04
N GLU A 132 7.36 -22.03 -1.72
CA GLU A 132 7.31 -22.06 -3.19
C GLU A 132 7.52 -20.64 -3.78
N PHE A 133 7.04 -19.57 -3.13
CA PHE A 133 7.37 -18.19 -3.55
C PHE A 133 8.86 -17.87 -3.44
N PHE A 134 9.50 -18.19 -2.32
CA PHE A 134 10.95 -17.96 -2.13
C PHE A 134 11.76 -18.74 -3.17
N LEU A 135 11.41 -20.01 -3.39
CA LEU A 135 12.08 -20.90 -4.36
C LEU A 135 11.88 -20.43 -5.81
N ARG A 136 10.64 -20.16 -6.23
CA ARG A 136 10.32 -19.89 -7.65
C ARG A 136 10.58 -18.45 -8.07
N CYS A 137 10.48 -17.48 -7.17
CA CYS A 137 10.78 -16.08 -7.45
C CYS A 137 12.21 -15.68 -7.03
N GLN A 138 13.05 -16.66 -6.65
CA GLN A 138 14.43 -16.46 -6.17
C GLN A 138 14.55 -15.41 -5.04
N MET A 139 13.52 -15.29 -4.21
CA MET A 139 13.50 -14.32 -3.11
C MET A 139 14.25 -14.89 -1.90
N PRO A 140 15.16 -14.15 -1.26
CA PRO A 140 15.80 -14.62 -0.04
C PRO A 140 14.77 -14.68 1.10
N ASP A 141 14.77 -15.74 1.91
CA ASP A 141 13.91 -15.82 3.09
C ASP A 141 14.27 -14.69 4.07
N THR A 142 13.42 -13.68 4.11
CA THR A 142 13.60 -12.48 4.92
C THR A 142 12.24 -11.86 5.26
N PHE A 143 12.23 -11.06 6.32
CA PHE A 143 11.06 -10.25 6.70
C PHE A 143 10.57 -9.34 5.56
N ASN A 144 11.45 -8.87 4.67
CA ASN A 144 11.07 -8.06 3.51
C ASN A 144 10.38 -8.90 2.43
N SER A 145 10.91 -10.09 2.12
CA SER A 145 10.28 -11.01 1.16
C SER A 145 8.91 -11.49 1.64
N TRP A 146 8.80 -11.85 2.93
CA TRP A 146 7.52 -12.14 3.58
C TRP A 146 6.54 -10.97 3.45
N PHE A 147 6.98 -9.73 3.69
CA PHE A 147 6.14 -8.55 3.56
C PHE A 147 5.67 -8.33 2.11
N LEU A 148 6.54 -8.48 1.11
CA LEU A 148 6.20 -8.29 -0.31
C LEU A 148 5.20 -9.35 -0.82
N ILE A 149 5.37 -10.61 -0.42
CA ILE A 149 4.39 -11.68 -0.71
C ILE A 149 3.07 -11.39 0.01
N THR A 150 3.09 -11.05 1.30
CA THR A 150 1.89 -10.68 2.07
C THR A 150 1.17 -9.49 1.45
N LEU A 151 1.90 -8.47 1.00
CA LEU A 151 1.38 -7.26 0.35
C LEU A 151 0.69 -7.57 -0.98
N LEU A 152 1.22 -8.48 -1.79
CA LEU A 152 0.57 -8.93 -3.03
C LEU A 152 -0.79 -9.59 -2.74
N HIS A 153 -0.84 -10.50 -1.77
CA HIS A 153 -2.07 -11.20 -1.37
C HIS A 153 -3.10 -10.26 -0.73
N VAL A 154 -2.64 -9.36 0.16
CA VAL A 154 -3.49 -8.31 0.73
C VAL A 154 -4.03 -7.40 -0.37
N TRP A 155 -3.21 -6.95 -1.34
CA TRP A 155 -3.69 -6.13 -2.46
C TRP A 155 -4.80 -6.83 -3.26
N MET A 156 -4.65 -8.11 -3.62
CA MET A 156 -5.69 -8.86 -4.32
C MET A 156 -7.01 -8.90 -3.52
N CYS A 157 -6.94 -9.16 -2.22
CA CYS A 157 -8.09 -9.04 -1.32
C CYS A 157 -8.69 -7.63 -1.27
N LEU A 158 -7.87 -6.58 -1.27
CA LEU A 158 -8.35 -5.19 -1.29
C LEU A 158 -9.03 -4.85 -2.62
N VAL A 159 -8.52 -5.30 -3.77
CA VAL A 159 -9.19 -5.11 -5.08
C VAL A 159 -10.55 -5.80 -5.09
N ARG A 160 -10.61 -7.07 -4.67
CA ARG A 160 -11.88 -7.79 -4.60
C ARG A 160 -12.88 -7.12 -3.67
N MET A 161 -12.46 -6.74 -2.45
CA MET A 161 -13.36 -6.12 -1.48
C MET A 161 -13.69 -4.65 -1.77
N LYS A 162 -12.91 -3.89 -2.55
CA LYS A 162 -13.29 -2.53 -3.00
C LYS A 162 -14.63 -2.51 -3.75
N GLN A 163 -14.97 -3.61 -4.44
CA GLN A 163 -16.21 -3.77 -5.23
C GLN A 163 -17.46 -3.81 -4.34
N GLU A 164 -17.36 -4.35 -3.11
CA GLU A 164 -18.48 -4.52 -2.16
C GLU A 164 -18.90 -3.20 -1.44
N GLY A 165 -18.84 -2.10 -2.18
CA GLY A 165 -19.32 -0.78 -1.79
C GLY A 165 -18.79 -0.31 -0.43
N ARG A 166 -19.71 0.16 0.42
CA ARG A 166 -19.39 0.72 1.75
C ARG A 166 -18.83 -0.32 2.73
N SER A 167 -19.43 -1.51 2.74
CA SER A 167 -19.03 -2.61 3.63
C SER A 167 -17.64 -3.14 3.26
N GLY A 168 -17.39 -3.32 1.97
CA GLY A 168 -16.10 -3.70 1.41
C GLY A 168 -15.00 -2.68 1.68
N LYS A 169 -15.27 -1.39 1.44
CA LYS A 169 -14.34 -0.29 1.80
C LYS A 169 -14.07 -0.20 3.31
N TYR A 170 -15.01 -0.60 4.17
CA TYR A 170 -14.75 -0.73 5.60
C TYR A 170 -13.86 -1.94 5.91
N MET A 171 -14.16 -3.12 5.36
CA MET A 171 -13.35 -4.34 5.50
C MET A 171 -11.90 -4.12 5.06
N CYS A 172 -11.69 -3.45 3.93
CA CYS A 172 -10.37 -3.04 3.42
C CYS A 172 -9.52 -2.31 4.46
N ARG A 173 -10.10 -1.32 5.16
CA ARG A 173 -9.40 -0.56 6.21
C ARG A 173 -8.99 -1.45 7.39
N ILE A 174 -9.80 -2.45 7.72
CA ILE A 174 -9.52 -3.38 8.82
C ILE A 174 -8.46 -4.42 8.43
N ILE A 175 -8.44 -4.91 7.17
CA ILE A 175 -7.38 -5.80 6.64
C ILE A 175 -6.02 -5.08 6.72
N VAL A 176 -5.94 -3.83 6.25
CA VAL A 176 -4.71 -3.02 6.30
C VAL A 176 -4.27 -2.75 7.75
N HIS A 177 -5.20 -2.54 8.68
CA HIS A 177 -4.87 -2.41 10.10
C HIS A 177 -4.25 -3.69 10.67
N PHE A 178 -4.82 -4.87 10.40
CA PHE A 178 -4.24 -6.14 10.86
C PHE A 178 -2.87 -6.42 10.23
N MET A 179 -2.67 -6.06 8.95
CA MET A 179 -1.37 -6.15 8.28
C MET A 179 -0.29 -5.34 9.01
N TRP A 180 -0.58 -4.09 9.39
CA TRP A 180 0.40 -3.25 10.09
C TRP A 180 0.62 -3.67 11.56
N GLU A 181 -0.37 -4.26 12.22
CA GLU A 181 -0.15 -4.87 13.54
C GLU A 181 0.74 -6.11 13.48
N ASP A 182 0.60 -6.98 12.48
CA ASP A 182 1.47 -8.15 12.31
C ASP A 182 2.89 -7.75 11.90
N VAL A 183 3.06 -6.76 11.01
CA VAL A 183 4.37 -6.17 10.67
C VAL A 183 5.08 -5.63 11.93
N GLN A 184 4.37 -4.88 12.78
CA GLN A 184 4.94 -4.41 14.06
C GLN A 184 5.27 -5.56 15.00
N GLN A 185 4.36 -6.54 15.13
CA GLN A 185 4.52 -7.66 16.05
C GLN A 185 5.71 -8.54 15.67
N ARG A 186 5.86 -8.90 14.38
CA ARG A 186 7.00 -9.66 13.88
C ARG A 186 8.31 -8.89 14.05
N GLY A 187 8.32 -7.59 13.79
CA GLY A 187 9.49 -6.73 14.07
C GLY A 187 9.92 -6.77 15.55
N ARG A 188 8.96 -6.72 16.48
CA ARG A 188 9.21 -6.90 17.93
C ARG A 188 9.73 -8.30 18.27
N VAL A 189 9.10 -9.35 17.75
CA VAL A 189 9.47 -10.76 18.00
C VAL A 189 10.86 -11.10 17.43
N MET A 190 11.25 -10.51 16.31
CA MET A 190 12.58 -10.63 15.70
C MET A 190 13.66 -9.80 16.43
N GLY A 191 13.32 -9.12 17.53
CA GLY A 191 14.27 -8.31 18.31
C GLY A 191 14.76 -7.04 17.59
N VAL A 192 14.07 -6.58 16.55
CA VAL A 192 14.47 -5.38 15.81
C VAL A 192 14.36 -4.15 16.71
N ASN A 193 15.45 -3.38 16.84
CA ASN A 193 15.48 -2.16 17.63
C ASN A 193 14.30 -1.23 17.26
N PRO A 194 13.49 -0.72 18.21
CA PRO A 194 12.28 0.05 17.91
C PRO A 194 12.47 1.27 17.01
N TYR A 195 13.63 1.95 17.08
CA TYR A 195 13.95 3.07 16.20
C TYR A 195 14.19 2.60 14.75
N ILE A 196 14.91 1.50 14.58
CA ILE A 196 15.15 0.89 13.26
C ILE A 196 13.84 0.32 12.69
N LEU A 197 13.02 -0.35 13.51
CA LEU A 197 11.70 -0.83 13.11
C LEU A 197 10.81 0.31 12.63
N LYS A 198 10.74 1.43 13.36
CA LYS A 198 10.00 2.62 12.94
C LYS A 198 10.50 3.19 11.61
N LYS A 199 11.82 3.24 11.39
CA LYS A 199 12.41 3.69 10.10
C LYS A 199 12.05 2.74 8.96
N ASN A 200 12.14 1.42 9.18
CA ASN A 200 11.80 0.41 8.18
C ASN A 200 10.30 0.44 7.83
N MET A 201 9.42 0.65 8.81
CA MET A 201 7.98 0.79 8.58
C MET A 201 7.63 1.96 7.64
N ILE A 202 8.40 3.05 7.63
CA ILE A 202 8.18 4.15 6.67
C ILE A 202 8.47 3.66 5.25
N LEU A 203 9.62 3.04 5.01
CA LEU A 203 9.99 2.47 3.71
C LEU A 203 9.01 1.36 3.25
N MET A 204 8.49 0.57 4.20
CA MET A 204 7.46 -0.42 3.92
C MET A 204 6.10 0.23 3.60
N THR A 205 5.79 1.41 4.15
CA THR A 205 4.61 2.20 3.81
C THR A 205 4.72 2.81 2.41
N ASP A 206 5.91 3.29 2.03
CA ASP A 206 6.17 3.76 0.66
C ASP A 206 6.01 2.62 -0.35
N ASN A 207 6.59 1.45 -0.05
CA ASN A 207 6.41 0.22 -0.84
C ASN A 207 4.94 -0.23 -0.91
N PHE A 208 4.17 -0.09 0.19
CA PHE A 208 2.74 -0.38 0.21
C PHE A 208 2.00 0.50 -0.81
N TYR A 209 2.16 1.82 -0.77
CA TYR A 209 1.45 2.71 -1.70
C TYR A 209 1.92 2.54 -3.15
N ALA A 210 3.21 2.33 -3.38
CA ALA A 210 3.74 2.02 -4.71
C ALA A 210 3.17 0.70 -5.27
N ALA A 211 2.99 -0.32 -4.43
CA ALA A 211 2.36 -1.58 -4.81
C ALA A 211 0.87 -1.41 -5.12
N ILE A 212 0.08 -0.76 -4.25
CA ILE A 212 -1.34 -0.55 -4.51
C ILE A 212 -1.56 0.19 -5.85
N LEU A 213 -0.83 1.29 -6.09
CA LEU A 213 -0.97 2.05 -7.33
C LEU A 213 -0.46 1.28 -8.55
N GLY A 214 0.73 0.68 -8.47
CA GLY A 214 1.34 -0.04 -9.59
C GLY A 214 0.57 -1.32 -9.97
N TYR A 215 -0.01 -2.03 -9.00
CA TYR A 215 -0.82 -3.22 -9.27
C TYR A 215 -2.25 -2.86 -9.71
N ASP A 216 -2.89 -1.82 -9.13
CA ASP A 216 -4.18 -1.31 -9.63
C ASP A 216 -4.06 -0.82 -11.10
N GLU A 217 -2.93 -0.23 -11.49
CA GLU A 217 -2.59 0.10 -12.89
C GLU A 217 -2.32 -1.17 -13.72
N GLY A 218 -1.42 -2.03 -13.25
CA GLY A 218 -0.95 -3.21 -13.99
C GLY A 218 -2.06 -4.22 -14.30
N ILE A 219 -3.01 -4.45 -13.39
CA ILE A 219 -4.10 -5.40 -13.61
C ILE A 219 -5.11 -4.94 -14.67
N LEU A 220 -5.22 -3.61 -14.88
CA LEU A 220 -6.04 -2.99 -15.93
C LEU A 220 -5.29 -2.91 -17.28
N SER A 221 -3.99 -3.20 -17.29
CA SER A 221 -3.14 -3.25 -18.48
C SER A 221 -3.05 -4.68 -19.05
N ASP A 222 -2.28 -4.81 -20.12
CA ASP A 222 -1.83 -6.08 -20.65
C ASP A 222 -0.79 -6.75 -19.72
N ASP A 223 -0.31 -7.93 -20.12
CA ASP A 223 0.64 -8.69 -19.32
C ASP A 223 2.03 -8.06 -19.25
N HIS A 224 2.44 -7.24 -20.23
CA HIS A 224 3.67 -6.45 -20.12
C HIS A 224 3.53 -5.34 -19.06
N GLY A 225 2.38 -4.65 -19.01
CA GLY A 225 2.07 -3.67 -17.97
C GLY A 225 2.07 -4.28 -16.57
N LEU A 226 1.42 -5.44 -16.39
CA LEU A 226 1.42 -6.18 -15.12
C LEU A 226 2.81 -6.71 -14.74
N ALA A 227 3.56 -7.28 -15.69
CA ALA A 227 4.94 -7.72 -15.47
C ALA A 227 5.83 -6.54 -15.04
N ALA A 228 5.72 -5.39 -15.70
CA ALA A 228 6.48 -4.20 -15.36
C ALA A 228 6.11 -3.65 -13.98
N ALA A 229 4.84 -3.74 -13.55
CA ALA A 229 4.43 -3.38 -12.19
C ALA A 229 5.05 -4.32 -11.14
N LEU A 230 4.91 -5.65 -11.32
CA LEU A 230 5.49 -6.67 -10.45
C LEU A 230 7.02 -6.57 -10.37
N TRP A 231 7.70 -6.29 -11.49
CA TRP A 231 9.14 -6.05 -11.52
C TRP A 231 9.53 -4.83 -10.67
N ARG A 232 8.79 -3.72 -10.78
CA ARG A 232 9.07 -2.48 -10.02
C ARG A 232 8.97 -2.69 -8.51
N THR A 233 7.94 -3.38 -8.02
CA THR A 233 7.58 -3.44 -6.59
C THR A 233 7.87 -4.80 -5.94
N PHE A 234 7.32 -5.90 -6.46
CA PHE A 234 7.51 -7.26 -5.89
C PHE A 234 8.97 -7.70 -5.97
N PHE A 235 9.60 -7.53 -7.13
CA PHE A 235 11.03 -7.85 -7.31
C PHE A 235 11.96 -6.67 -6.97
N ASN A 236 11.44 -5.49 -6.62
CA ASN A 236 12.22 -4.26 -6.35
C ASN A 236 13.29 -3.97 -7.44
N ARG A 237 12.92 -4.19 -8.72
CA ARG A 237 13.77 -4.06 -9.92
C ARG A 237 14.98 -5.02 -9.95
N LYS A 238 14.87 -6.17 -9.28
CA LYS A 238 15.89 -7.24 -9.22
C LYS A 238 15.29 -8.56 -9.67
N CYS A 239 15.10 -8.70 -10.98
CA CYS A 239 14.76 -9.97 -11.62
C CYS A 239 15.35 -9.94 -13.02
N GLU A 240 16.35 -10.79 -13.26
CA GLU A 240 17.08 -10.88 -14.53
C GLU A 240 16.44 -11.89 -15.50
N ASP A 241 15.66 -12.83 -14.98
CA ASP A 241 15.01 -13.90 -15.74
C ASP A 241 13.50 -13.61 -15.86
N PRO A 242 13.00 -13.32 -17.08
CA PRO A 242 11.59 -12.94 -17.28
C PRO A 242 10.62 -14.07 -16.94
N ARG A 243 11.06 -15.33 -16.85
CA ARG A 243 10.18 -16.47 -16.53
C ARG A 243 9.60 -16.40 -15.11
N HIS A 244 10.30 -15.75 -14.17
CA HIS A 244 9.75 -15.50 -12.83
C HIS A 244 8.68 -14.38 -12.84
N LEU A 245 8.77 -13.43 -13.78
CA LEU A 245 7.73 -12.42 -13.99
C LEU A 245 6.50 -13.03 -14.67
N GLU A 246 6.71 -13.83 -15.71
CA GLU A 246 5.67 -14.58 -16.44
C GLU A 246 4.86 -15.45 -15.47
N LEU A 247 5.53 -16.26 -14.64
CA LEU A 247 4.90 -17.07 -13.60
C LEU A 247 4.07 -16.23 -12.62
N LEU A 248 4.57 -15.07 -12.19
CA LEU A 248 3.88 -14.22 -11.24
C LEU A 248 2.71 -13.44 -11.86
N VAL A 249 2.79 -13.09 -13.15
CA VAL A 249 1.69 -12.53 -13.94
C VAL A 249 0.58 -13.57 -14.10
N GLU A 250 0.92 -14.79 -14.55
CA GLU A 250 -0.03 -15.89 -14.70
C GLU A 250 -0.75 -16.16 -13.38
N TYR A 251 0.00 -16.20 -12.28
CA TYR A 251 -0.52 -16.34 -10.93
C TYR A 251 -1.50 -15.23 -10.55
N VAL A 252 -1.12 -13.96 -10.69
CA VAL A 252 -1.97 -12.82 -10.32
C VAL A 252 -3.25 -12.79 -11.15
N ARG A 253 -3.17 -13.04 -12.47
CA ARG A 253 -4.35 -13.18 -13.34
C ARG A 253 -5.28 -14.30 -12.86
N LYS A 254 -4.73 -15.48 -12.58
CA LYS A 254 -5.46 -16.67 -12.10
C LYS A 254 -6.10 -16.49 -10.72
N GLN A 255 -5.46 -15.75 -9.82
CA GLN A 255 -6.00 -15.45 -8.49
C GLN A 255 -7.07 -14.36 -8.53
N MET A 256 -6.87 -13.29 -9.31
CA MET A 256 -7.90 -12.24 -9.45
C MET A 256 -9.17 -12.81 -10.08
N GLN A 257 -9.06 -13.55 -11.19
CA GLN A 257 -10.20 -14.26 -11.81
C GLN A 257 -10.92 -15.18 -10.82
N TYR A 258 -10.17 -15.88 -9.95
CA TYR A 258 -10.75 -16.76 -8.94
C TYR A 258 -11.46 -15.96 -7.84
N LEU A 259 -10.84 -14.91 -7.29
CA LEU A 259 -11.44 -14.05 -6.26
C LEU A 259 -12.72 -13.35 -6.75
N ASP A 260 -12.72 -12.86 -7.98
CA ASP A 260 -13.89 -12.21 -8.60
C ASP A 260 -15.04 -13.21 -8.85
N SER A 261 -14.76 -14.51 -8.92
CA SER A 261 -15.79 -15.56 -8.96
C SER A 261 -16.44 -15.88 -7.61
N ILE A 262 -15.86 -15.42 -6.48
CA ILE A 262 -16.42 -15.63 -5.14
C ILE A 262 -17.49 -14.56 -4.85
N ASN A 263 -18.62 -14.97 -4.28
CA ASN A 263 -19.66 -14.06 -3.79
C ASN A 263 -19.11 -13.13 -2.70
N GLY A 264 -19.25 -11.82 -2.92
CA GLY A 264 -18.72 -10.79 -2.03
C GLY A 264 -19.51 -10.62 -0.73
N GLU A 265 -20.80 -11.03 -0.71
CA GLU A 265 -21.60 -11.08 0.50
C GLU A 265 -21.07 -12.16 1.46
N ASP A 266 -20.73 -13.31 0.91
CA ASP A 266 -20.12 -14.42 1.65
C ASP A 266 -18.72 -14.04 2.13
N LEU A 267 -17.91 -13.32 1.33
CA LEU A 267 -16.62 -12.79 1.77
C LEU A 267 -16.76 -11.74 2.90
N LEU A 268 -17.78 -10.88 2.88
CA LEU A 268 -18.06 -9.89 3.94
C LEU A 268 -18.46 -10.54 5.28
N LEU A 269 -18.97 -11.77 5.25
CA LEU A 269 -19.42 -12.52 6.43
C LEU A 269 -18.39 -13.53 6.93
N THR A 270 -17.78 -14.29 6.02
CA THR A 270 -16.83 -15.38 6.34
C THR A 270 -15.40 -14.86 6.41
N GLY A 271 -15.00 -13.96 5.52
CA GLY A 271 -13.60 -13.59 5.29
C GLY A 271 -12.73 -14.71 4.71
N GLU A 272 -13.31 -15.79 4.18
CA GLU A 272 -12.54 -16.99 3.84
C GLU A 272 -12.08 -16.99 2.38
N VAL A 273 -10.75 -16.98 2.20
CA VAL A 273 -10.07 -17.19 0.92
C VAL A 273 -9.27 -18.49 1.00
N SER A 274 -9.16 -19.18 -0.12
CA SER A 274 -8.23 -20.29 -0.37
C SER A 274 -7.43 -19.99 -1.63
N TRP A 275 -6.12 -19.85 -1.51
CA TRP A 275 -5.26 -19.47 -2.62
C TRP A 275 -5.00 -20.65 -3.55
N ARG A 276 -5.07 -20.41 -4.88
CA ARG A 276 -4.48 -21.32 -5.88
C ARG A 276 -2.95 -21.42 -5.63
N PRO A 277 -2.30 -22.55 -5.93
CA PRO A 277 -0.84 -22.68 -5.79
C PRO A 277 -0.11 -21.79 -6.81
N LEU A 278 1.14 -21.42 -6.51
CA LEU A 278 1.97 -20.62 -7.44
C LEU A 278 2.23 -21.35 -8.75
N VAL A 279 2.42 -22.68 -8.70
CA VAL A 279 2.61 -23.54 -9.87
C VAL A 279 1.52 -24.61 -9.91
N GLU A 280 0.64 -24.55 -10.92
CA GLU A 280 -0.47 -25.50 -11.06
C GLU A 280 -0.02 -26.79 -11.77
N LYS A 281 -0.05 -27.92 -11.05
CA LYS A 281 0.27 -29.25 -11.59
C LYS A 281 -0.81 -29.84 -12.50
N ASN A 282 -2.02 -29.27 -12.49
CA ASN A 282 -3.14 -29.64 -13.35
C ASN A 282 -4.02 -28.39 -13.58
N PRO A 283 -4.20 -27.91 -14.83
CA PRO A 283 -4.93 -26.67 -15.11
C PRO A 283 -6.46 -26.80 -15.02
N GLN A 284 -7.04 -28.01 -14.88
CA GLN A 284 -8.50 -28.22 -14.90
C GLN A 284 -9.15 -28.40 -13.51
N SER A 285 -8.38 -28.41 -12.42
CA SER A 285 -8.85 -28.87 -11.11
C SER A 285 -9.89 -27.96 -10.41
N ILE A 286 -10.03 -26.69 -10.81
CA ILE A 286 -10.77 -25.65 -10.05
C ILE A 286 -11.99 -25.08 -10.82
N LEU A 287 -12.35 -25.62 -11.99
CA LEU A 287 -13.61 -25.25 -12.69
C LEU A 287 -14.91 -25.66 -11.96
N LYS A 288 -14.81 -26.23 -10.76
CA LYS A 288 -15.93 -26.47 -9.86
C LYS A 288 -15.71 -25.68 -8.56
N PRO A 289 -16.48 -24.60 -8.32
CA PRO A 289 -16.57 -24.01 -6.99
C PRO A 289 -16.97 -25.10 -5.99
N HIS A 290 -16.28 -25.18 -4.85
CA HIS A 290 -16.85 -25.88 -3.71
C HIS A 290 -18.01 -25.02 -3.19
N SER A 291 -19.23 -25.55 -3.31
CA SER A 291 -20.40 -25.00 -2.62
C SER A 291 -20.06 -24.85 -1.13
N PRO A 292 -20.33 -23.71 -0.48
CA PRO A 292 -20.04 -23.54 0.93
C PRO A 292 -20.81 -24.59 1.72
N THR A 293 -20.10 -25.43 2.46
CA THR A 293 -20.70 -26.38 3.41
C THR A 293 -21.25 -25.58 4.58
N TYR A 294 -22.48 -25.11 4.45
CA TYR A 294 -23.23 -24.61 5.59
C TYR A 294 -23.52 -25.80 6.49
N ASN A 295 -22.94 -25.81 7.68
CA ASN A 295 -23.27 -26.82 8.68
C ASN A 295 -24.66 -26.47 9.22
N ASP A 296 -25.70 -27.17 8.78
CA ASP A 296 -27.09 -26.99 9.24
C ASP A 296 -27.29 -27.34 10.74
N GLU A 297 -26.25 -27.83 11.43
CA GLU A 297 -26.28 -28.11 12.86
C GLU A 297 -26.09 -26.85 13.74
N GLY A 298 -27.19 -26.10 13.89
CA GLY A 298 -27.63 -25.66 15.22
C GLY A 298 -27.28 -24.23 15.70
N LEU A 299 -28.32 -23.39 15.69
CA LEU A 299 -28.72 -22.42 16.73
C LEU A 299 -27.61 -21.63 17.49
#